data_AF-A0A1M7EZH3-F1
#
_entry.id   AF-A0A1M7EZH3-F1
#
_cell.length_a   1.000
_cell.length_b   1.000
_cell.length_c   1.000
_cell.angle_alpha   90.00
_cell.angle_beta   90.00
_cell.angle_gamma   90.00
#
_symmetry.space_group_name_H-M   'P 1'
#
loop_
_entity.id
_entity.type
_entity.pdbx_description
1 polymer ?
#
loop_
_entity_poly.entity_id
_entity_poly.type
_entity_poly.pdbx_seq_one_letter_code
_entity_poly.pdbx_strand_id
1 'polypeptide(L)'
;MKINNIHQMYDHHTILIMRMILSKNSSCVDVGAHVGSVLKEIVDLSPLGKHYAFEPIPYLLNGLKSNDEFQCVNLYDMALSDQSGEDTFFLVKNALAFSGLKQRRYDCSDPEIQEIKVKKSRLDDIIPVGHKIDFIKIDVEGGELPVLRGAERVIRESMPFIVFESGLGASEYYGTTSSSLYEFLTDNCGLEINSLDGYLTGSSGLTKNELIDIFSKTERYYFITHRPLLDHERHRNFRNYILDIDSRLYSLNELPANFLQLGSQLEALLPRAQVRDWGKKQTFVGKGVNIQPDGTSAMWIKTANVSLFRDAYVYFGDQRAAGRATIQGELITTTIPNEVIENVGEYEVVIVEAFGRRTTVGVFMVKP
;
A
#
# COMPACT_ATOMS: atom_id res chain seq x y z
N MET A 1 12.57 14.66 6.73
CA MET A 1 11.52 15.65 7.07
C MET A 1 11.10 15.38 8.50
N LYS A 2 11.13 16.36 9.42
CA LYS A 2 10.54 16.20 10.76
C LYS A 2 9.02 16.28 10.59
N ILE A 3 8.28 15.26 11.05
CA ILE A 3 6.81 15.22 11.03
C ILE A 3 6.33 15.96 12.26
N ASN A 4 5.75 17.14 12.07
CA ASN A 4 5.30 18.00 13.16
C ASN A 4 3.78 17.97 13.35
N ASN A 5 3.02 17.41 12.40
CA ASN A 5 1.57 17.24 12.50
C ASN A 5 1.07 16.06 11.63
N ILE A 6 -0.22 15.74 11.77
CA ILE A 6 -0.84 14.58 11.12
C ILE A 6 -0.91 14.72 9.58
N HIS A 7 -1.06 15.93 9.04
CA HIS A 7 -1.08 16.18 7.60
C HIS A 7 0.29 15.90 6.97
N GLN A 8 1.38 16.33 7.60
CA GLN A 8 2.74 16.03 7.15
C GLN A 8 3.04 14.53 7.18
N MET A 9 2.42 13.78 8.09
CA MET A 9 2.51 12.32 8.10
C MET A 9 1.79 11.70 6.90
N TYR A 10 0.63 12.23 6.52
CA TYR A 10 -0.12 11.74 5.36
C TYR A 10 0.56 12.06 4.04
N ASP A 11 1.10 13.26 3.85
CA ASP A 11 1.93 13.60 2.70
C ASP A 11 3.08 12.61 2.58
N HIS A 12 3.75 12.38 3.71
CA HIS A 12 4.87 11.47 3.77
C HIS A 12 4.48 10.03 3.41
N HIS A 13 3.41 9.48 4.00
CA HIS A 13 2.92 8.14 3.66
C HIS A 13 2.48 8.04 2.20
N THR A 14 1.84 9.07 1.65
CA THR A 14 1.45 9.11 0.24
C THR A 14 2.66 8.98 -0.67
N ILE A 15 3.73 9.74 -0.40
CA ILE A 15 4.98 9.67 -1.17
C ILE A 15 5.63 8.28 -1.04
N LEU A 16 5.63 7.67 0.16
CA LEU A 16 6.15 6.30 0.34
C LEU A 16 5.38 5.27 -0.48
N ILE A 17 4.05 5.35 -0.43
CA ILE A 17 3.18 4.47 -1.20
C ILE A 17 3.48 4.64 -2.68
N MET A 18 3.55 5.88 -3.17
CA MET A 18 3.90 6.18 -4.58
C MET A 18 5.23 5.54 -4.97
N ARG A 19 6.28 5.68 -4.14
CA ARG A 19 7.58 5.05 -4.39
C ARG A 19 7.53 3.52 -4.42
N MET A 20 6.61 2.90 -3.67
CA MET A 20 6.46 1.45 -3.63
C MET A 20 5.69 0.89 -4.82
N ILE A 21 4.74 1.64 -5.37
CA ILE A 21 3.80 1.14 -6.39
C ILE A 21 4.08 1.68 -7.79
N LEU A 22 4.68 2.86 -7.92
CA LEU A 22 4.89 3.51 -9.21
C LEU A 22 6.15 3.00 -9.88
N SER A 23 6.09 2.98 -11.20
CA SER A 23 7.22 2.70 -12.08
C SER A 23 7.43 3.88 -13.02
N LYS A 24 8.56 3.90 -13.73
CA LYS A 24 8.85 4.98 -14.70
C LYS A 24 7.78 5.18 -15.77
N ASN A 25 6.97 4.17 -16.06
CA ASN A 25 5.93 4.19 -17.10
C ASN A 25 4.50 4.35 -16.53
N SER A 26 4.35 4.53 -15.22
CA SER A 26 3.04 4.58 -14.58
C SER A 26 2.29 5.85 -14.96
N SER A 27 1.05 5.71 -15.43
CA SER A 27 0.18 6.86 -15.72
C SER A 27 -0.59 7.25 -14.47
N CYS A 28 -0.70 8.55 -14.20
CA CYS A 28 -1.27 9.03 -12.94
C CYS A 28 -2.21 10.21 -13.14
N VAL A 29 -3.13 10.36 -12.18
CA VAL A 29 -4.08 11.47 -12.12
C VAL A 29 -3.91 12.21 -10.79
N ASP A 30 -3.82 13.54 -10.83
CA ASP A 30 -3.82 14.41 -9.65
C ASP A 30 -5.08 15.31 -9.68
N VAL A 31 -6.01 15.06 -8.76
CA VAL A 31 -7.27 15.81 -8.64
C VAL A 31 -7.16 16.77 -7.46
N GLY A 32 -7.31 18.08 -7.75
CA GLY A 32 -6.98 19.13 -6.79
C GLY A 32 -5.46 19.30 -6.70
N ALA A 33 -4.82 19.53 -7.84
CA ALA A 33 -3.36 19.56 -7.94
C ALA A 33 -2.72 20.76 -7.18
N HIS A 34 -3.49 21.82 -6.91
CA HIS A 34 -3.08 23.01 -6.17
C HIS A 34 -1.78 23.60 -6.75
N VAL A 35 -0.72 23.70 -5.94
CA VAL A 35 0.62 24.17 -6.38
C VAL A 35 1.50 23.08 -7.00
N GLY A 36 1.01 21.84 -7.08
CA GLY A 36 1.68 20.73 -7.77
C GLY A 36 2.65 19.92 -6.91
N SER A 37 2.52 19.95 -5.58
CA SER A 37 3.43 19.22 -4.68
C SER A 37 3.41 17.71 -4.92
N VAL A 38 2.23 17.09 -5.00
CA VAL A 38 2.08 15.66 -5.30
C VAL A 38 2.35 15.39 -6.78
N LEU A 39 1.87 16.27 -7.67
CA LEU A 39 2.15 16.19 -9.10
C LEU A 39 3.65 16.11 -9.41
N LYS A 40 4.48 16.85 -8.68
CA LYS A 40 5.94 16.77 -8.81
C LYS A 40 6.48 15.38 -8.52
N GLU A 41 6.07 14.78 -7.40
CA GLU A 41 6.49 13.42 -7.04
C GLU A 41 5.99 12.39 -8.08
N ILE A 42 4.79 12.58 -8.64
CA ILE A 42 4.28 11.76 -9.75
C ILE A 42 5.23 11.80 -10.94
N VAL A 43 5.58 13.00 -11.42
CA VAL A 43 6.43 13.21 -12.60
C VAL A 43 7.84 12.68 -12.35
N ASP A 44 8.40 12.90 -11.16
CA ASP A 44 9.76 12.47 -10.81
C ASP A 44 9.85 10.92 -10.74
N LEU A 45 8.82 10.25 -10.21
CA LEU A 45 8.78 8.79 -10.12
C LEU A 45 8.40 8.10 -11.43
N SER A 46 7.57 8.74 -12.24
CA SER A 46 6.97 8.16 -13.45
C SER A 46 7.22 8.99 -14.72
N PRO A 47 8.46 9.40 -15.04
CA PRO A 47 8.73 10.41 -16.07
C PRO A 47 8.35 10.00 -17.51
N LEU A 48 8.03 8.73 -17.76
CA LEU A 48 7.57 8.20 -19.05
C LEU A 48 6.07 7.90 -19.06
N GLY A 49 5.38 8.14 -17.94
CA GLY A 49 3.95 7.98 -17.79
C GLY A 49 3.16 9.09 -18.47
N LYS A 50 1.88 8.84 -18.70
CA LYS A 50 0.96 9.88 -19.16
C LYS A 50 0.18 10.42 -17.96
N HIS A 51 0.46 11.67 -17.61
CA HIS A 51 -0.11 12.29 -16.42
C HIS A 51 -1.22 13.27 -16.75
N TYR A 52 -2.18 13.38 -15.83
CA TYR A 52 -3.33 14.26 -15.92
C TYR A 52 -3.48 14.98 -14.59
N ALA A 53 -3.61 16.30 -14.62
CA ALA A 53 -3.83 17.08 -13.40
C ALA A 53 -4.95 18.11 -13.59
N PHE A 54 -5.78 18.23 -12.56
CA PHE A 54 -7.01 19.01 -12.57
C PHE A 54 -6.94 20.07 -11.47
N GLU A 55 -6.98 21.35 -11.88
CA GLU A 55 -6.92 22.50 -10.97
C GLU A 55 -7.89 23.61 -11.44
N PRO A 56 -9.01 23.83 -10.74
CA PRO A 56 -10.01 24.83 -11.13
C PRO A 56 -9.61 26.27 -10.82
N ILE A 57 -8.65 26.53 -9.92
CA ILE A 57 -8.25 27.88 -9.53
C ILE A 57 -7.30 28.47 -10.59
N PRO A 58 -7.69 29.55 -11.31
CA PRO A 58 -6.97 29.98 -12.50
C PRO A 58 -5.50 30.34 -12.30
N TYR A 59 -5.15 31.01 -11.19
CA TYR A 59 -3.76 31.41 -10.94
C TYR A 59 -2.89 30.24 -10.48
N LEU A 60 -3.45 29.24 -9.78
CA LEU A 60 -2.71 28.02 -9.43
C LEU A 60 -2.42 27.21 -10.70
N LEU A 61 -3.43 27.02 -11.55
CA LEU A 61 -3.27 26.38 -12.84
C LEU A 61 -2.24 27.11 -13.72
N ASN A 62 -2.25 28.45 -13.74
CA ASN A 62 -1.23 29.21 -14.48
C ASN A 62 0.16 28.98 -13.91
N GLY A 63 0.29 28.88 -12.58
CA GLY A 63 1.53 28.46 -11.92
C GLY A 63 2.01 27.09 -12.42
N LEU A 64 1.13 26.09 -12.44
CA LEU A 64 1.43 24.76 -12.95
C LEU A 64 1.87 24.79 -14.43
N LYS A 65 1.15 25.52 -15.28
CA LYS A 65 1.46 25.66 -16.72
C LYS A 65 2.80 26.37 -16.98
N SER A 66 3.18 27.29 -16.10
CA SER A 66 4.44 28.04 -16.20
C SER A 66 5.64 27.26 -15.67
N ASN A 67 5.43 26.13 -14.99
CA ASN A 67 6.51 25.30 -14.49
C ASN A 67 7.00 24.34 -15.58
N ASP A 68 8.28 24.42 -15.92
CA ASP A 68 8.92 23.56 -16.92
C ASP A 68 8.89 22.08 -16.54
N GLU A 69 8.80 21.75 -15.24
CA GLU A 69 8.68 20.37 -14.76
C GLU A 69 7.34 19.71 -15.17
N PHE A 70 6.30 20.51 -15.43
CA PHE A 70 4.95 19.99 -15.72
C PHE A 70 4.58 20.02 -17.20
N GLN A 71 5.54 20.27 -18.10
CA GLN A 71 5.28 20.28 -19.56
C GLN A 71 4.85 18.91 -20.11
N CYS A 72 5.19 17.81 -19.42
CA CYS A 72 4.75 16.46 -19.76
C CYS A 72 3.36 16.10 -19.23
N VAL A 73 2.72 16.99 -18.47
CA VAL A 73 1.42 16.75 -17.81
C VAL A 73 0.28 17.37 -18.63
N ASN A 74 -0.81 16.62 -18.79
CA ASN A 74 -2.05 17.15 -19.35
C ASN A 74 -2.78 17.94 -18.24
N LEU A 75 -2.71 19.27 -18.28
CA LEU A 75 -3.28 20.18 -17.28
C LEU A 75 -4.67 20.70 -17.69
N TYR A 76 -5.65 20.59 -16.79
CA TYR A 76 -7.05 20.95 -17.05
C TYR A 76 -7.60 22.00 -16.07
N ASP A 77 -8.32 22.99 -16.61
CA ASP A 77 -8.97 24.11 -15.90
C ASP A 77 -10.37 23.75 -15.38
N MET A 78 -10.49 22.63 -14.67
CA MET A 78 -11.79 22.12 -14.23
C MET A 78 -11.70 21.39 -12.89
N ALA A 79 -12.81 21.39 -12.16
CA ALA A 79 -13.03 20.50 -11.04
C ALA A 79 -13.60 19.17 -11.56
N LEU A 80 -13.27 18.04 -10.91
CA LEU A 80 -13.90 16.76 -11.23
C LEU A 80 -15.14 16.53 -10.36
N SER A 81 -16.14 15.85 -10.93
CA SER A 81 -17.39 15.45 -10.28
C SER A 81 -18.00 14.27 -11.03
N ASP A 82 -19.14 13.77 -10.57
CA ASP A 82 -20.00 12.82 -11.25
C ASP A 82 -20.83 13.42 -12.40
N GLN A 83 -20.74 14.73 -12.64
CA GLN A 83 -21.47 15.45 -13.67
C GLN A 83 -20.60 16.51 -14.35
N SER A 84 -20.76 16.63 -15.66
CA SER A 84 -20.13 17.68 -16.48
C SER A 84 -21.00 18.94 -16.52
N GLY A 85 -20.39 20.12 -16.59
CA GLY A 85 -21.11 21.40 -16.64
C GLY A 85 -20.30 22.55 -16.06
N GLU A 86 -20.99 23.57 -15.56
CA GLU A 86 -20.39 24.65 -14.77
C GLU A 86 -21.00 24.67 -13.37
N ASP A 87 -20.23 25.10 -12.37
CA ASP A 87 -20.73 25.25 -11.01
C ASP A 87 -20.11 26.48 -10.34
N THR A 88 -20.71 26.91 -9.24
CA THR A 88 -20.08 27.88 -8.34
C THR A 88 -19.01 27.17 -7.51
N PHE A 89 -17.81 27.75 -7.50
CA PHE A 89 -16.70 27.32 -6.67
C PHE A 89 -16.40 28.40 -5.64
N PHE A 90 -16.20 28.00 -4.40
CA PHE A 90 -15.99 28.87 -3.26
C PHE A 90 -14.49 28.94 -2.97
N LEU A 91 -13.84 30.00 -3.46
CA LEU A 91 -12.43 30.28 -3.26
C LEU A 91 -12.21 30.93 -1.89
N VAL A 92 -11.49 30.28 -0.99
CA VAL A 92 -11.15 30.83 0.33
C VAL A 92 -9.78 31.51 0.24
N LYS A 93 -9.75 32.81 -0.08
CA LYS A 93 -8.52 33.54 -0.46
C LYS A 93 -7.40 33.48 0.57
N ASN A 94 -7.76 33.50 1.85
CA ASN A 94 -6.82 33.45 2.97
C ASN A 94 -6.46 32.01 3.40
N ALA A 95 -7.06 30.99 2.79
CA ALA A 95 -6.78 29.58 3.07
C ALA A 95 -7.13 28.71 1.86
N LEU A 96 -6.34 28.84 0.78
CA LEU A 96 -6.66 28.27 -0.54
C LEU A 96 -6.94 26.77 -0.54
N ALA A 97 -6.24 26.02 0.32
CA ALA A 97 -6.43 24.58 0.48
C ALA A 97 -7.90 24.24 0.72
N PHE A 98 -8.63 25.05 1.51
CA PHE A 98 -10.02 24.79 1.85
C PHE A 98 -11.05 25.10 0.75
N SER A 99 -10.61 25.53 -0.44
CA SER A 99 -11.51 25.93 -1.52
C SER A 99 -12.17 24.72 -2.19
N GLY A 100 -13.46 24.84 -2.54
CA GLY A 100 -14.20 23.70 -3.09
C GLY A 100 -15.51 24.06 -3.81
N LEU A 101 -16.18 23.04 -4.33
CA LEU A 101 -17.48 23.16 -5.02
C LEU A 101 -18.67 23.37 -4.06
N LYS A 102 -18.46 23.23 -2.76
CA LYS A 102 -19.46 23.53 -1.73
C LYS A 102 -18.87 24.46 -0.68
N GLN A 103 -19.67 25.45 -0.29
CA GLN A 103 -19.36 26.23 0.89
C GLN A 103 -19.60 25.36 2.13
N ARG A 104 -18.59 25.27 2.99
CA ARG A 104 -18.63 24.51 4.24
C ARG A 104 -18.16 25.37 5.42
N ARG A 105 -18.17 24.77 6.61
CA ARG A 105 -17.45 25.34 7.75
C ARG A 105 -15.95 25.21 7.49
N TYR A 106 -15.23 26.32 7.65
CA TYR A 106 -13.78 26.37 7.48
C TYR A 106 -13.10 26.49 8.83
N ASP A 107 -12.02 25.73 9.02
CA ASP A 107 -11.19 25.80 10.22
C ASP A 107 -10.13 26.89 10.08
N CYS A 108 -10.58 28.10 9.75
CA CYS A 108 -9.77 29.32 9.71
C CYS A 108 -10.56 30.51 10.27
N SER A 109 -9.87 31.45 10.91
CA SER A 109 -10.47 32.70 11.38
C SER A 109 -10.82 33.59 10.19
N ASP A 110 -12.05 34.09 10.14
CA ASP A 110 -12.55 35.05 9.15
C ASP A 110 -12.25 34.64 7.69
N PRO A 111 -12.88 33.55 7.18
CA PRO A 111 -12.66 33.09 5.81
C PRO A 111 -13.06 34.15 4.79
N GLU A 112 -12.12 34.54 3.92
CA GLU A 112 -12.36 35.46 2.81
C GLU A 112 -12.85 34.69 1.58
N ILE A 113 -14.17 34.50 1.49
CA ILE A 113 -14.79 33.69 0.44
C ILE A 113 -15.08 34.55 -0.79
N GLN A 114 -14.59 34.11 -1.95
CA GLN A 114 -14.99 34.61 -3.26
C GLN A 114 -15.65 33.47 -4.06
N GLU A 115 -16.82 33.74 -4.62
CA GLU A 115 -17.42 32.85 -5.61
C GLU A 115 -16.79 33.06 -6.99
N ILE A 116 -16.39 31.97 -7.64
CA ILE A 116 -15.96 31.95 -9.03
C ILE A 116 -16.75 30.88 -9.79
N LYS A 117 -16.88 31.03 -11.11
CA LYS A 117 -17.44 29.99 -11.98
C LYS A 117 -16.32 29.11 -12.50
N VAL A 118 -16.50 27.81 -12.39
CA VAL A 118 -15.53 26.80 -12.86
C VAL A 118 -16.24 25.75 -13.69
N LYS A 119 -15.50 25.15 -14.63
CA LYS A 119 -15.95 23.97 -15.35
C LYS A 119 -15.91 22.76 -14.42
N LYS A 120 -16.85 21.84 -14.60
CA LYS A 120 -16.86 20.51 -14.01
C LYS A 120 -16.85 19.46 -15.11
N SER A 121 -16.18 18.34 -14.86
CA SER A 121 -16.24 17.18 -15.75
C SER A 121 -16.11 15.86 -14.99
N ARG A 122 -16.52 14.77 -15.64
CA ARG A 122 -16.24 13.41 -15.19
C ARG A 122 -14.86 12.98 -15.64
N LEU A 123 -14.10 12.28 -14.80
CA LEU A 123 -12.82 11.71 -15.22
C LEU A 123 -13.00 10.73 -16.40
N ASP A 124 -14.11 9.99 -16.39
CA ASP A 124 -14.49 9.07 -17.46
C ASP A 124 -14.68 9.76 -18.83
N ASP A 125 -14.97 11.06 -18.87
CA ASP A 125 -15.12 11.80 -20.13
C ASP A 125 -13.75 12.25 -20.70
N ILE A 126 -12.72 12.32 -19.85
CA ILE A 126 -11.39 12.86 -20.18
C ILE A 126 -10.39 11.75 -20.50
N ILE A 127 -10.37 10.67 -19.72
CA ILE A 127 -9.41 9.58 -19.90
C ILE A 127 -9.88 8.69 -21.06
N PRO A 128 -9.08 8.46 -22.12
CA PRO A 128 -9.49 7.59 -23.22
C PRO A 128 -9.80 6.16 -22.76
N VAL A 129 -10.79 5.52 -23.40
CA VAL A 129 -11.11 4.11 -23.15
C VAL A 129 -9.88 3.23 -23.39
N GLY A 130 -9.60 2.32 -22.46
CA GLY A 130 -8.43 1.43 -22.52
C GLY A 130 -7.10 2.11 -22.16
N HIS A 131 -7.08 3.41 -21.84
CA HIS A 131 -5.89 4.04 -21.28
C HIS A 131 -5.78 3.70 -19.79
N LYS A 132 -4.79 2.88 -19.44
CA LYS A 132 -4.56 2.44 -18.06
C LYS A 132 -4.05 3.60 -17.20
N ILE A 133 -4.68 3.79 -16.04
CA ILE A 133 -4.23 4.67 -14.96
C ILE A 133 -3.75 3.79 -13.79
N ASP A 134 -2.54 4.01 -13.30
CA ASP A 134 -1.96 3.23 -12.21
C ASP A 134 -2.20 3.87 -10.83
N PHE A 135 -2.31 5.19 -10.78
CA PHE A 135 -2.48 5.94 -9.54
C PHE A 135 -3.36 7.18 -9.70
N ILE A 136 -4.20 7.45 -8.69
CA ILE A 136 -5.02 8.65 -8.61
C ILE A 136 -4.87 9.27 -7.22
N LYS A 137 -4.51 10.55 -7.13
CA LYS A 137 -4.69 11.35 -5.91
C LYS A 137 -5.98 12.13 -6.01
N ILE A 138 -6.79 12.12 -4.96
CA ILE A 138 -8.00 12.94 -4.85
C ILE A 138 -7.98 13.67 -3.52
N ASP A 139 -7.82 14.98 -3.55
CA ASP A 139 -8.22 15.80 -2.40
C ASP A 139 -8.85 17.08 -2.95
N VAL A 140 -10.15 17.20 -2.68
CA VAL A 140 -11.06 18.19 -3.26
C VAL A 140 -12.05 18.69 -2.20
N GLU A 141 -11.60 18.68 -0.95
CA GLU A 141 -12.28 19.28 0.19
C GLU A 141 -13.73 18.79 0.39
N GLY A 142 -13.94 17.47 0.33
CA GLY A 142 -15.21 16.79 0.60
C GLY A 142 -15.92 16.24 -0.64
N GLY A 143 -15.46 16.63 -1.83
CA GLY A 143 -16.02 16.22 -3.11
C GLY A 143 -15.55 14.85 -3.61
N GLU A 144 -14.92 14.02 -2.78
CA GLU A 144 -14.19 12.83 -3.24
C GLU A 144 -15.12 11.75 -3.80
N LEU A 145 -16.26 11.48 -3.14
CA LEU A 145 -17.22 10.49 -3.64
C LEU A 145 -17.83 10.90 -5.00
N PRO A 146 -18.25 12.16 -5.24
CA PRO A 146 -18.59 12.63 -6.58
C PRO A 146 -17.46 12.41 -7.62
N VAL A 147 -16.21 12.73 -7.30
CA VAL A 147 -15.07 12.48 -8.20
C VAL A 147 -14.94 10.99 -8.51
N LEU A 148 -14.98 10.13 -7.48
CA LEU A 148 -14.90 8.68 -7.61
C LEU A 148 -16.02 8.12 -8.50
N ARG A 149 -17.25 8.59 -8.33
CA ARG A 149 -18.40 8.23 -9.19
C ARG A 149 -18.22 8.69 -10.64
N GLY A 150 -17.66 9.88 -10.84
CA GLY A 150 -17.28 10.39 -12.16
C GLY A 150 -16.12 9.64 -12.82
N ALA A 151 -15.44 8.77 -12.09
CA ALA A 151 -14.29 7.97 -12.52
C ALA A 151 -14.59 6.47 -12.58
N GLU A 152 -15.85 6.04 -12.46
CA GLU A 152 -16.21 4.63 -12.30
C GLU A 152 -15.62 3.74 -13.42
N ARG A 153 -15.70 4.17 -14.68
CA ARG A 153 -15.13 3.39 -15.79
C ARG A 153 -13.63 3.28 -15.65
N VAL A 154 -12.93 4.39 -15.42
CA VAL A 154 -11.45 4.40 -15.25
C VAL A 154 -11.03 3.48 -14.11
N ILE A 155 -11.74 3.54 -12.97
CA ILE A 155 -11.48 2.71 -11.80
C ILE A 155 -11.64 1.23 -12.14
N ARG A 156 -12.76 0.85 -12.77
CA ARG A 156 -13.03 -0.56 -13.12
C ARG A 156 -12.08 -1.11 -14.18
N GLU A 157 -11.70 -0.30 -15.18
CA GLU A 157 -10.81 -0.72 -16.26
C GLU A 157 -9.36 -0.86 -15.80
N SER A 158 -8.90 0.04 -14.90
CA SER A 158 -7.48 0.12 -14.53
C SER A 158 -7.15 -0.47 -13.17
N MET A 159 -8.13 -0.56 -12.26
CA MET A 159 -7.96 -0.89 -10.84
C MET A 159 -6.78 -0.11 -10.20
N PRO A 160 -6.77 1.24 -10.31
CA PRO A 160 -5.66 2.05 -9.84
C PRO A 160 -5.54 1.99 -8.31
N PHE A 161 -4.36 2.33 -7.81
CA PHE A 161 -4.22 2.78 -6.43
C PHE A 161 -4.80 4.20 -6.32
N ILE A 162 -5.71 4.44 -5.39
CA ILE A 162 -6.32 5.77 -5.21
C ILE A 162 -6.09 6.23 -3.79
N VAL A 163 -5.35 7.32 -3.62
CA VAL A 163 -5.19 7.99 -2.32
C VAL A 163 -6.16 9.16 -2.26
N PHE A 164 -6.95 9.22 -1.20
CA PHE A 164 -7.95 10.28 -1.05
C PHE A 164 -8.18 10.71 0.40
N GLU A 165 -8.59 11.96 0.57
CA GLU A 165 -9.00 12.52 1.86
C GLU A 165 -10.53 12.44 2.01
N SER A 166 -11.05 11.87 3.09
CA SER A 166 -12.49 11.85 3.34
C SER A 166 -12.78 11.80 4.84
N GLY A 167 -13.73 12.61 5.30
CA GLY A 167 -14.08 12.68 6.71
C GLY A 167 -15.19 13.68 7.02
N LEU A 168 -15.63 13.69 8.28
CA LEU A 168 -16.58 14.68 8.77
C LEU A 168 -15.92 16.07 8.82
N GLY A 169 -16.69 17.10 8.49
CA GLY A 169 -16.26 18.50 8.37
C GLY A 169 -16.28 19.02 6.92
N ALA A 170 -16.36 18.12 5.94
CA ALA A 170 -16.38 18.44 4.52
C ALA A 170 -17.31 17.51 3.73
N SER A 171 -17.16 16.19 3.88
CA SER A 171 -17.90 15.20 3.08
C SER A 171 -19.43 15.28 3.25
N GLU A 172 -19.92 15.69 4.42
CA GLU A 172 -21.36 15.84 4.69
C GLU A 172 -22.04 16.93 3.85
N TYR A 173 -21.30 17.97 3.45
CA TYR A 173 -21.81 19.04 2.58
C TYR A 173 -22.09 18.56 1.16
N TYR A 174 -21.52 17.42 0.79
CA TYR A 174 -21.74 16.72 -0.47
C TYR A 174 -22.72 15.55 -0.34
N GLY A 175 -23.28 15.31 0.87
CA GLY A 175 -24.14 14.15 1.14
C GLY A 175 -23.37 12.82 1.19
N THR A 176 -22.04 12.88 1.29
CA THR A 176 -21.19 11.69 1.34
C THR A 176 -21.18 11.11 2.75
N THR A 177 -21.42 9.81 2.85
CA THR A 177 -21.25 9.03 4.08
C THR A 177 -20.16 7.99 3.90
N SER A 178 -19.50 7.60 4.99
CA SER A 178 -18.56 6.47 5.01
C SER A 178 -19.18 5.18 4.45
N SER A 179 -20.46 4.92 4.75
CA SER A 179 -21.22 3.81 4.17
C SER A 179 -21.31 3.88 2.65
N SER A 180 -21.72 5.03 2.10
CA SER A 180 -21.84 5.21 0.64
C SER A 180 -20.49 5.17 -0.09
N LEU A 181 -19.43 5.62 0.58
CA LEU A 181 -18.06 5.53 0.08
C LEU A 181 -17.59 4.08 0.04
N TYR A 182 -17.82 3.33 1.12
CA TYR A 182 -17.52 1.90 1.20
C TYR A 182 -18.25 1.13 0.10
N GLU A 183 -19.57 1.26 0.02
CA GLU A 183 -20.41 0.57 -0.97
C GLU A 183 -19.93 0.84 -2.41
N PHE A 184 -19.55 2.08 -2.72
CA PHE A 184 -19.04 2.40 -4.06
C PHE A 184 -17.68 1.74 -4.34
N LEU A 185 -16.71 1.87 -3.44
CA LEU A 185 -15.35 1.39 -3.67
C LEU A 185 -15.25 -0.14 -3.57
N THR A 186 -15.88 -0.75 -2.57
CA THR A 186 -15.77 -2.19 -2.31
C THR A 186 -16.84 -2.97 -3.05
N ASP A 187 -18.11 -2.65 -2.85
CA ASP A 187 -19.21 -3.50 -3.31
C ASP A 187 -19.43 -3.32 -4.82
N ASN A 188 -19.34 -2.09 -5.30
CA ASN A 188 -19.50 -1.81 -6.73
C ASN A 188 -18.20 -2.03 -7.51
N CYS A 189 -17.07 -1.49 -7.05
CA CYS A 189 -15.80 -1.53 -7.80
C CYS A 189 -14.88 -2.72 -7.47
N GLY A 190 -15.14 -3.46 -6.39
CA GLY A 190 -14.32 -4.62 -6.01
C GLY A 190 -12.95 -4.28 -5.46
N LEU A 191 -12.78 -3.07 -4.91
CA LEU A 191 -11.53 -2.64 -4.28
C LEU A 191 -11.54 -2.92 -2.77
N GLU A 192 -10.36 -2.87 -2.16
CA GLU A 192 -10.19 -2.77 -0.71
C GLU A 192 -9.90 -1.33 -0.31
N ILE A 193 -10.22 -0.97 0.94
CA ILE A 193 -9.90 0.35 1.52
C ILE A 193 -8.98 0.13 2.72
N ASN A 194 -7.91 0.90 2.82
CA ASN A 194 -7.02 0.93 3.97
C ASN A 194 -6.77 2.37 4.39
N SER A 195 -6.41 2.60 5.66
CA SER A 195 -5.67 3.81 5.98
C SER A 195 -4.26 3.71 5.38
N LEU A 196 -3.58 4.84 5.18
CA LEU A 196 -2.26 4.83 4.54
C LEU A 196 -1.22 3.99 5.31
N ASP A 197 -1.19 4.14 6.64
CA ASP A 197 -0.36 3.32 7.53
C ASP A 197 -0.80 1.84 7.54
N GLY A 198 -2.10 1.56 7.44
CA GLY A 198 -2.61 0.19 7.33
C GLY A 198 -2.09 -0.50 6.07
N TYR A 199 -2.13 0.18 4.93
CA TYR A 199 -1.58 -0.34 3.67
C TYR A 199 -0.07 -0.59 3.76
N LEU A 200 0.66 0.41 4.26
CA LEU A 200 2.11 0.35 4.42
C LEU A 200 2.54 -0.76 5.39
N THR A 201 1.73 -1.06 6.41
CA THR A 201 1.99 -2.13 7.37
C THR A 201 1.45 -3.51 6.94
N GLY A 202 0.85 -3.62 5.76
CA GLY A 202 0.30 -4.89 5.28
C GLY A 202 -0.96 -5.34 6.04
N SER A 203 -1.70 -4.41 6.62
CA SER A 203 -2.99 -4.71 7.26
C SER A 203 -4.02 -5.21 6.23
N SER A 204 -5.02 -5.95 6.70
CA SER A 204 -6.20 -6.26 5.89
C SER A 204 -6.99 -4.99 5.55
N GLY A 205 -7.78 -5.02 4.47
CA GLY A 205 -8.73 -3.95 4.18
C GLY A 205 -9.69 -3.72 5.36
N LEU A 206 -10.06 -2.46 5.56
CA LEU A 206 -11.07 -2.05 6.53
C LEU A 206 -12.41 -2.68 6.17
N THR A 207 -13.15 -3.11 7.18
CA THR A 207 -14.57 -3.43 7.06
C THR A 207 -15.41 -2.15 7.02
N LYS A 208 -16.67 -2.26 6.57
CA LYS A 208 -17.61 -1.12 6.55
C LYS A 208 -17.74 -0.47 7.93
N ASN A 209 -17.84 -1.27 8.99
CA ASN A 209 -17.99 -0.77 10.36
C ASN A 209 -16.72 -0.06 10.85
N GLU A 210 -15.53 -0.59 10.54
CA GLU A 210 -14.27 0.08 10.89
C GLU A 210 -14.12 1.42 10.17
N LEU A 211 -14.50 1.50 8.88
CA LEU A 211 -14.50 2.76 8.16
C LEU A 211 -15.49 3.77 8.77
N ILE A 212 -16.69 3.33 9.13
CA ILE A 212 -17.70 4.16 9.83
C ILE A 212 -17.14 4.69 11.16
N ASP A 213 -16.52 3.81 11.95
CA ASP A 213 -15.95 4.17 13.25
C ASP A 213 -14.83 5.21 13.09
N ILE A 214 -13.90 5.03 12.14
CA ILE A 214 -12.84 5.99 11.85
C ILE A 214 -13.41 7.35 11.45
N PHE A 215 -14.39 7.36 10.54
CA PHE A 215 -15.07 8.57 10.08
C PHE A 215 -15.73 9.34 11.24
N SER A 216 -16.37 8.61 12.16
CA SER A 216 -17.11 9.20 13.29
C SER A 216 -16.20 9.82 14.36
N LYS A 217 -14.98 9.29 14.52
CA LYS A 217 -14.03 9.73 15.54
C LYS A 217 -13.10 10.85 15.08
N THR A 218 -13.13 11.23 13.79
CA THR A 218 -12.30 12.31 13.23
C THR A 218 -10.78 12.12 13.43
N GLU A 219 -10.34 10.88 13.62
CA GLU A 219 -8.94 10.56 13.92
C GLU A 219 -8.08 10.42 12.66
N ARG A 220 -8.69 10.01 11.54
CA ARG A 220 -8.00 9.80 10.26
C ARG A 220 -8.86 10.24 9.09
N TYR A 221 -8.22 10.95 8.17
CA TYR A 221 -8.88 11.52 7.00
C TYR A 221 -8.34 10.93 5.69
N TYR A 222 -7.12 10.38 5.67
CA TYR A 222 -6.52 9.87 4.44
C TYR A 222 -6.61 8.35 4.35
N PHE A 223 -7.09 7.91 3.19
CA PHE A 223 -7.27 6.51 2.85
C PHE A 223 -6.60 6.19 1.53
N ILE A 224 -6.31 4.92 1.34
CA ILE A 224 -5.94 4.35 0.06
C ILE A 224 -6.92 3.25 -0.29
N THR A 225 -7.32 3.20 -1.55
CA THR A 225 -8.03 2.06 -2.10
C THR A 225 -7.25 1.43 -3.25
N HIS A 226 -7.32 0.11 -3.35
CA HIS A 226 -6.54 -0.69 -4.28
C HIS A 226 -7.23 -2.04 -4.52
N ARG A 227 -6.79 -2.79 -5.55
CA ARG A 227 -7.25 -4.19 -5.71
C ARG A 227 -6.93 -5.02 -4.47
N PRO A 228 -7.71 -6.06 -4.15
CA PRO A 228 -7.35 -7.01 -3.10
C PRO A 228 -5.91 -7.52 -3.24
N LEU A 229 -5.16 -7.46 -2.15
CA LEU A 229 -3.77 -7.92 -2.09
C LEU A 229 -3.69 -9.33 -1.51
N LEU A 230 -2.80 -10.14 -2.07
CA LEU A 230 -2.43 -11.44 -1.51
C LEU A 230 -1.53 -11.23 -0.27
N ASP A 231 -1.54 -12.18 0.66
CA ASP A 231 -0.76 -12.06 1.92
C ASP A 231 0.72 -11.76 1.70
N HIS A 232 1.33 -12.37 0.69
CA HIS A 232 2.74 -12.14 0.36
C HIS A 232 3.02 -10.72 -0.17
N GLU A 233 2.01 -10.05 -0.75
CA GLU A 233 2.09 -8.65 -1.17
C GLU A 233 1.97 -7.73 0.06
N ARG A 234 1.08 -8.04 0.99
CA ARG A 234 0.96 -7.33 2.26
C ARG A 234 2.23 -7.42 3.11
N HIS A 235 2.83 -8.60 3.21
CA HIS A 235 4.13 -8.77 3.88
C HIS A 235 5.25 -7.98 3.18
N ARG A 236 5.20 -7.89 1.85
CA ARG A 236 6.15 -7.06 1.09
C ARG A 236 5.98 -5.57 1.40
N ASN A 237 4.74 -5.10 1.55
CA ASN A 237 4.48 -3.71 1.92
C ASN A 237 5.08 -3.38 3.28
N PHE A 238 4.78 -4.20 4.29
CA PHE A 238 5.34 -4.03 5.63
C PHE A 238 6.87 -3.99 5.61
N ARG A 239 7.48 -4.93 4.88
CA ARG A 239 8.94 -4.99 4.72
C ARG A 239 9.51 -3.71 4.11
N ASN A 240 8.92 -3.22 3.01
CA ASN A 240 9.38 -2.00 2.35
C ASN A 240 9.24 -0.77 3.25
N TYR A 241 8.11 -0.68 3.96
CA TYR A 241 7.85 0.38 4.91
C TYR A 241 8.97 0.38 5.96
N ILE A 242 9.21 -0.75 6.64
CA ILE A 242 10.26 -0.90 7.67
C ILE A 242 11.62 -0.38 7.19
N LEU A 243 12.05 -0.83 6.01
CA LEU A 243 13.35 -0.47 5.42
C LEU A 243 13.46 1.03 5.14
N ASP A 244 12.36 1.64 4.68
CA ASP A 244 12.37 3.07 4.37
C ASP A 244 12.48 3.94 5.63
N ILE A 245 11.83 3.56 6.74
CA ILE A 245 11.95 4.34 7.98
C ILE A 245 13.34 4.22 8.59
N ASP A 246 13.96 3.02 8.58
CA ASP A 246 15.35 2.86 9.04
C ASP A 246 16.33 3.80 8.32
N SER A 247 16.14 4.03 7.02
CA SER A 247 16.98 4.95 6.23
C SER A 247 16.96 6.41 6.70
N ARG A 248 15.96 6.81 7.51
CA ARG A 248 15.72 8.20 7.93
C ARG A 248 16.06 8.47 9.40
N LEU A 249 16.54 7.48 10.14
CA LEU A 249 16.47 7.44 11.60
C LEU A 249 17.78 7.48 12.38
N TYR A 250 18.92 7.64 11.71
CA TYR A 250 20.19 7.92 12.38
C TYR A 250 20.34 9.40 12.79
N SER A 251 19.51 9.83 13.74
CA SER A 251 19.89 10.67 14.88
C SER A 251 18.96 10.33 16.05
N LEU A 252 19.22 9.18 16.67
CA LEU A 252 18.52 8.64 17.83
C LEU A 252 18.73 9.57 19.03
N ASN A 253 17.71 10.34 19.42
CA ASN A 253 17.52 10.76 20.81
C ASN A 253 16.09 11.20 21.15
N GLU A 254 15.17 11.35 20.19
CA GLU A 254 13.77 11.57 20.49
C GLU A 254 12.89 10.88 19.45
N LEU A 255 12.29 9.75 19.81
CA LEU A 255 11.37 8.99 18.97
C LEU A 255 10.04 8.82 19.69
N PRO A 256 8.91 9.22 19.07
CA PRO A 256 7.60 8.80 19.51
C PRO A 256 7.40 7.30 19.24
N ALA A 257 6.49 6.67 19.99
CA ALA A 257 6.33 5.22 20.14
C ALA A 257 5.95 4.37 18.89
N ASN A 258 6.05 4.89 17.66
CA ASN A 258 5.58 4.22 16.44
C ASN A 258 6.63 4.29 15.31
N PHE A 259 6.87 3.31 14.44
CA PHE A 259 6.61 1.85 14.43
C PHE A 259 7.59 1.11 13.48
N LEU A 260 8.61 1.78 12.93
CA LEU A 260 9.42 1.19 11.85
C LEU A 260 10.93 1.33 11.98
N GLN A 261 11.40 2.22 12.84
CA GLN A 261 12.71 2.03 13.47
C GLN A 261 12.81 0.67 14.14
N LEU A 262 11.63 0.17 14.53
CA LEU A 262 11.37 -1.14 15.03
C LEU A 262 11.85 -2.22 14.04
N GLY A 263 11.59 -2.18 12.74
CA GLY A 263 11.59 -3.43 11.96
C GLY A 263 12.97 -3.99 11.56
N SER A 264 13.99 -3.18 11.35
CA SER A 264 15.36 -3.61 11.03
C SER A 264 16.29 -3.62 12.25
N GLN A 265 16.03 -2.77 13.26
CA GLN A 265 16.54 -3.01 14.61
C GLN A 265 15.94 -4.31 15.18
N LEU A 266 14.66 -4.61 14.97
CA LEU A 266 14.07 -5.94 15.20
C LEU A 266 14.81 -6.97 14.35
N GLU A 267 15.03 -6.78 13.05
CA GLU A 267 15.71 -7.80 12.23
C GLU A 267 17.13 -8.16 12.75
N ALA A 268 17.89 -7.20 13.29
CA ALA A 268 19.20 -7.40 13.91
C ALA A 268 19.16 -7.79 15.40
N LEU A 269 18.09 -7.45 16.14
CA LEU A 269 17.80 -7.89 17.51
C LEU A 269 17.18 -9.30 17.54
N LEU A 270 16.60 -9.75 16.43
CA LEU A 270 15.94 -11.04 16.33
C LEU A 270 16.99 -12.13 16.14
N PRO A 271 17.17 -12.99 17.15
CA PRO A 271 18.23 -13.98 17.13
C PRO A 271 18.09 -14.91 15.91
N ARG A 272 19.22 -15.35 15.35
CA ARG A 272 19.22 -16.32 14.25
C ARG A 272 18.61 -17.64 14.72
N ALA A 273 17.92 -18.34 13.83
CA ALA A 273 17.50 -19.69 14.12
C ALA A 273 18.73 -20.53 14.48
N GLN A 274 18.70 -21.13 15.66
CA GLN A 274 19.76 -22.00 16.16
C GLN A 274 19.23 -23.41 16.16
N VAL A 275 19.72 -24.23 15.24
CA VAL A 275 19.33 -25.63 15.13
C VAL A 275 19.88 -26.38 16.32
N ARG A 276 18.98 -26.95 17.13
CA ARG A 276 19.30 -27.71 18.35
C ARG A 276 19.35 -29.19 18.07
N ASP A 277 18.42 -29.68 17.27
CA ASP A 277 18.29 -31.09 16.91
C ASP A 277 17.39 -31.18 15.69
N TRP A 278 17.36 -32.31 15.01
CA TRP A 278 16.45 -32.52 13.88
C TRP A 278 16.26 -34.01 13.62
N GLY A 279 15.29 -34.30 12.77
CA GLY A 279 14.81 -35.63 12.48
C GLY A 279 15.88 -36.56 11.92
N LYS A 280 15.42 -37.73 11.48
CA LYS A 280 16.31 -38.78 11.00
C LYS A 280 17.22 -38.24 9.89
N LYS A 281 18.53 -38.32 10.10
CA LYS A 281 19.54 -37.75 9.19
C LYS A 281 19.86 -38.65 8.00
N GLN A 282 19.32 -39.87 7.99
CA GLN A 282 19.55 -40.81 6.91
C GLN A 282 18.34 -41.72 6.65
N THR A 283 18.18 -42.14 5.40
CA THR A 283 17.25 -43.20 5.02
C THR A 283 17.83 -44.06 3.88
N PHE A 284 17.03 -45.01 3.39
CA PHE A 284 17.35 -45.83 2.22
C PHE A 284 16.45 -45.42 1.06
N VAL A 285 16.90 -45.63 -0.18
CA VAL A 285 16.11 -45.32 -1.38
C VAL A 285 14.69 -45.90 -1.27
N GLY A 286 13.69 -45.07 -1.54
CA GLY A 286 12.28 -45.44 -1.49
C GLY A 286 11.72 -45.69 -0.07
N LYS A 287 12.55 -45.61 0.97
CA LYS A 287 12.12 -45.75 2.36
C LYS A 287 11.88 -44.37 2.96
N GLY A 288 10.62 -43.98 3.07
CA GLY A 288 10.27 -42.69 3.65
C GLY A 288 10.61 -42.56 5.14
N VAL A 289 10.61 -41.31 5.60
CA VAL A 289 11.02 -40.91 6.96
C VAL A 289 9.84 -40.24 7.65
N ASN A 290 9.56 -40.64 8.89
CA ASN A 290 8.48 -40.08 9.70
C ASN A 290 7.18 -39.95 8.88
N ILE A 291 6.72 -41.08 8.35
CA ILE A 291 5.58 -41.14 7.42
C ILE A 291 4.33 -40.54 8.07
N GLN A 292 3.72 -39.60 7.38
CA GLN A 292 2.47 -38.97 7.79
C GLN A 292 1.26 -39.83 7.36
N PRO A 293 0.05 -39.60 7.91
CA PRO A 293 -1.15 -40.35 7.54
C PRO A 293 -1.50 -40.32 6.04
N ASP A 294 -1.04 -39.30 5.32
CA ASP A 294 -1.18 -39.15 3.86
C ASP A 294 -0.09 -39.87 3.04
N GLY A 295 0.83 -40.58 3.71
CA GLY A 295 1.94 -41.31 3.09
C GLY A 295 3.18 -40.46 2.82
N THR A 296 3.15 -39.15 3.07
CA THR A 296 4.30 -38.28 2.82
C THR A 296 5.42 -38.48 3.83
N SER A 297 6.66 -38.33 3.37
CA SER A 297 7.82 -38.27 4.26
C SER A 297 7.94 -36.88 4.86
N ALA A 298 8.23 -36.80 6.15
CA ALA A 298 8.38 -35.55 6.85
C ALA A 298 9.68 -35.49 7.65
N MET A 299 10.18 -34.28 7.85
CA MET A 299 11.30 -34.00 8.72
C MET A 299 10.87 -32.97 9.74
N TRP A 300 11.28 -33.19 10.98
CA TRP A 300 11.18 -32.21 12.04
C TRP A 300 12.56 -31.60 12.32
N ILE A 301 12.60 -30.34 12.72
CA ILE A 301 13.82 -29.58 13.03
C ILE A 301 13.53 -28.81 14.31
N LYS A 302 14.23 -29.12 15.39
CA LYS A 302 14.21 -28.34 16.63
C LYS A 302 15.18 -27.18 16.52
N THR A 303 14.68 -26.00 16.80
CA THR A 303 15.34 -24.72 16.57
C THR A 303 14.98 -23.77 17.70
N ALA A 304 15.95 -23.05 18.24
CA ALA A 304 15.65 -21.81 18.95
C ALA A 304 15.58 -20.66 17.94
N ASN A 305 14.89 -19.57 18.29
CA ASN A 305 15.02 -18.29 17.59
C ASN A 305 14.63 -18.30 16.10
N VAL A 306 13.61 -19.08 15.73
CA VAL A 306 13.02 -19.01 14.39
C VAL A 306 12.32 -17.67 14.22
N SER A 307 12.48 -17.06 13.05
CA SER A 307 11.86 -15.83 12.58
C SER A 307 10.45 -15.66 13.13
N LEU A 308 10.19 -14.53 13.79
CA LEU A 308 8.87 -14.18 14.34
C LEU A 308 7.77 -14.22 13.28
N PHE A 309 8.15 -14.02 12.01
CA PHE A 309 7.26 -13.99 10.87
C PHE A 309 6.77 -15.40 10.46
N ARG A 310 7.36 -16.47 11.03
CA ARG A 310 7.00 -17.90 10.87
C ARG A 310 6.93 -18.42 9.43
N ASP A 311 7.26 -17.60 8.46
CA ASP A 311 7.38 -17.96 7.07
C ASP A 311 8.76 -18.59 6.91
N ALA A 312 8.78 -19.90 6.71
CA ALA A 312 10.01 -20.61 6.36
C ALA A 312 9.72 -21.70 5.33
N TYR A 313 10.67 -21.87 4.42
CA TYR A 313 10.74 -22.99 3.50
C TYR A 313 11.95 -23.83 3.88
N VAL A 314 11.84 -25.14 3.73
CA VAL A 314 13.00 -26.03 3.91
C VAL A 314 13.45 -26.55 2.56
N TYR A 315 14.75 -26.55 2.36
CA TYR A 315 15.40 -27.05 1.16
C TYR A 315 16.25 -28.26 1.51
N PHE A 316 16.35 -29.19 0.58
CA PHE A 316 17.18 -30.39 0.60
C PHE A 316 18.06 -30.35 -0.65
N GLY A 317 19.29 -29.86 -0.52
CA GLY A 317 20.08 -29.40 -1.67
C GLY A 317 19.30 -28.32 -2.42
N ASP A 318 19.10 -28.52 -3.72
CA ASP A 318 18.33 -27.60 -4.57
C ASP A 318 16.82 -27.83 -4.53
N GLN A 319 16.36 -28.89 -3.87
CA GLN A 319 14.95 -29.28 -3.85
C GLN A 319 14.21 -28.62 -2.70
N ARG A 320 13.18 -27.82 -3.01
CA ARG A 320 12.33 -27.21 -2.01
C ARG A 320 11.26 -28.19 -1.54
N ALA A 321 11.05 -28.29 -0.23
CA ALA A 321 9.90 -28.94 0.36
C ALA A 321 8.59 -28.43 -0.25
N ALA A 322 7.59 -29.31 -0.34
CA ALA A 322 6.28 -28.93 -0.86
C ALA A 322 5.58 -28.03 0.17
N GLY A 323 5.27 -26.81 -0.26
CA GLY A 323 4.60 -25.81 0.57
C GLY A 323 5.52 -25.15 1.60
N ARG A 324 4.89 -24.34 2.46
CA ARG A 324 5.55 -23.68 3.59
C ARG A 324 5.81 -24.70 4.70
N ALA A 325 6.92 -24.56 5.42
CA ALA A 325 7.18 -25.37 6.59
C ALA A 325 6.22 -25.00 7.74
N THR A 326 5.75 -26.00 8.47
CA THR A 326 4.89 -25.83 9.64
C THR A 326 5.76 -25.54 10.86
N ILE A 327 5.47 -24.49 11.61
CA ILE A 327 6.31 -24.06 12.75
C ILE A 327 5.46 -24.06 14.02
N GLN A 328 5.79 -24.94 14.97
CA GLN A 328 5.14 -25.09 16.27
C GLN A 328 6.17 -24.99 17.41
N GLY A 329 6.18 -23.84 18.09
CA GLY A 329 7.18 -23.56 19.12
C GLY A 329 8.59 -23.60 18.54
N GLU A 330 9.45 -24.43 19.12
CA GLU A 330 10.81 -24.66 18.63
C GLU A 330 10.87 -25.70 17.49
N LEU A 331 9.75 -26.26 17.05
CA LEU A 331 9.70 -27.33 16.06
C LEU A 331 9.27 -26.82 14.69
N ILE A 332 10.12 -26.94 13.69
CA ILE A 332 9.77 -26.81 12.27
C ILE A 332 9.52 -28.21 11.73
N THR A 333 8.36 -28.45 11.12
CA THR A 333 8.07 -29.66 10.37
C THR A 333 7.87 -29.34 8.89
N THR A 334 8.40 -30.19 8.03
CA THR A 334 8.38 -29.97 6.58
C THR A 334 8.29 -31.29 5.87
N THR A 335 7.73 -31.28 4.65
CA THR A 335 7.72 -32.46 3.79
C THR A 335 9.11 -32.65 3.18
N ILE A 336 9.55 -33.90 3.09
CA ILE A 336 10.72 -34.25 2.28
C ILE A 336 10.22 -34.51 0.86
N PRO A 337 10.72 -33.80 -0.17
CA PRO A 337 10.33 -34.07 -1.54
C PRO A 337 10.57 -35.54 -1.92
N ASN A 338 9.63 -36.16 -2.66
CA ASN A 338 9.79 -37.55 -3.10
C ASN A 338 11.07 -37.75 -3.91
N GLU A 339 11.44 -36.75 -4.74
CA GLU A 339 12.69 -36.74 -5.51
C GLU A 339 13.93 -36.87 -4.63
N VAL A 340 13.88 -36.37 -3.39
CA VAL A 340 14.98 -36.55 -2.42
C VAL A 340 15.00 -38.00 -1.91
N ILE A 341 13.86 -38.60 -1.57
CA ILE A 341 13.78 -39.97 -1.01
C ILE A 341 14.10 -41.07 -2.06
N GLU A 342 13.86 -40.79 -3.34
CA GLU A 342 14.02 -41.74 -4.44
C GLU A 342 15.46 -41.82 -4.98
N ASN A 343 16.34 -40.90 -4.59
CA ASN A 343 17.69 -40.79 -5.15
C ASN A 343 18.78 -40.89 -4.07
N VAL A 344 19.80 -41.72 -4.31
CA VAL A 344 20.99 -41.80 -3.44
C VAL A 344 21.73 -40.47 -3.47
N GLY A 345 22.02 -39.91 -2.30
CA GLY A 345 22.69 -38.61 -2.23
C GLY A 345 22.85 -38.05 -0.83
N GLU A 346 23.61 -36.98 -0.74
CA GLU A 346 23.77 -36.13 0.44
C GLU A 346 23.14 -34.77 0.15
N TYR A 347 22.12 -34.40 0.92
CA TYR A 347 21.34 -33.19 0.71
C TYR A 347 21.57 -32.22 1.86
N GLU A 348 22.14 -31.05 1.59
CA GLU A 348 22.22 -29.99 2.60
C GLU A 348 20.80 -29.51 2.92
N VAL A 349 20.44 -29.60 4.19
CA VAL A 349 19.16 -29.12 4.70
C VAL A 349 19.30 -27.68 5.14
N VAL A 350 18.51 -26.78 4.55
CA VAL A 350 18.52 -25.35 4.87
C VAL A 350 17.11 -24.85 5.14
N ILE A 351 16.93 -24.14 6.26
CA ILE A 351 15.74 -23.34 6.52
C ILE A 351 15.93 -21.97 5.86
N VAL A 352 14.97 -21.53 5.06
CA VAL A 352 14.93 -20.22 4.41
C VAL A 352 13.70 -19.46 4.91
N GLU A 353 13.90 -18.44 5.72
CA GLU A 353 12.82 -17.66 6.35
C GLU A 353 12.28 -16.55 5.42
N ALA A 354 11.15 -15.90 5.75
CA ALA A 354 10.45 -14.88 4.95
C ALA A 354 11.34 -13.77 4.36
N PHE A 355 12.40 -13.41 5.09
CA PHE A 355 13.34 -12.34 4.72
C PHE A 355 14.52 -12.88 3.88
N GLY A 356 14.53 -14.17 3.57
CA GLY A 356 15.62 -14.87 2.91
C GLY A 356 16.72 -15.32 3.87
N ARG A 357 16.52 -15.22 5.19
CA ARG A 357 17.50 -15.67 6.18
C ARG A 357 17.67 -17.19 6.06
N ARG A 358 18.91 -17.61 5.80
CA ARG A 358 19.27 -19.02 5.63
C ARG A 358 19.91 -19.56 6.90
N THR A 359 19.40 -20.68 7.39
CA THR A 359 19.96 -21.40 8.55
C THR A 359 20.23 -22.83 8.15
N THR A 360 21.51 -23.22 8.13
CA THR A 360 21.93 -24.60 7.86
C THR A 360 21.50 -25.50 9.02
N VAL A 361 20.85 -26.61 8.67
CA VAL A 361 20.35 -27.62 9.62
C VAL A 361 21.31 -28.79 9.72
N GLY A 362 21.85 -29.23 8.59
CA GLY A 362 22.77 -30.37 8.50
C GLY A 362 22.66 -31.05 7.14
N VAL A 363 23.13 -32.29 7.05
CA VAL A 363 23.11 -33.08 5.80
C VAL A 363 22.22 -34.30 5.97
N PHE A 364 21.21 -34.44 5.11
CA PHE A 364 20.32 -35.60 5.03
C PHE A 364 20.84 -36.59 3.97
N MET A 365 21.08 -37.85 4.36
CA MET A 365 21.67 -38.87 3.50
C MET A 365 20.66 -39.92 3.06
N VAL A 366 20.63 -40.23 1.76
CA VAL A 366 19.85 -41.34 1.22
C VAL A 366 20.82 -42.40 0.74
N LYS A 367 20.81 -43.56 1.41
CA LYS A 367 21.70 -44.69 1.15
C LYS A 367 21.07 -45.68 0.17
N PRO A 368 21.89 -46.43 -0.60
CA PRO A 368 21.41 -47.47 -1.49
C PRO A 368 20.63 -48.55 -0.74
#